data_AF-A0A1F3XCM2-F1
#
_entry.id   AF-A0A1F3XCM2-F1
#
_cell.length_a   1.000
_cell.length_b   1.000
_cell.length_c   1.000
_cell.angle_alpha   90.00
_cell.angle_beta   90.00
_cell.angle_gamma   90.00
#
_symmetry.space_group_name_H-M   'P 1'
#
loop_
_entity.id
_entity.type
_entity.pdbx_description
1 polymer ?
#
loop_
_entity_poly.entity_id
_entity_poly.type
_entity_poly.pdbx_seq_one_letter_code
_entity_poly.pdbx_strand_id
1 'polypeptide(L)'
;MIIAMAKLMRVYAAVFLEMLEELDYVLVMTGELDSTKHIFQPETVEKIKTIHRNLPDLPIVCEVGITPETIKLVADAGASRVVVGGYLFKNEQEIVGAIESLR
;
A
#
# COMPACT_ATOMS: atom_id res chain seq x y z
N MET A 1 -13.75 -12.27 -11.12
CA MET A 1 -13.17 -11.95 -9.80
C MET A 1 -11.72 -12.39 -9.84
N ILE A 2 -10.88 -11.60 -10.50
CA ILE A 2 -9.44 -11.87 -10.58
C ILE A 2 -8.83 -11.19 -9.35
N ILE A 3 -8.37 -12.00 -8.40
CA ILE A 3 -7.56 -11.53 -7.26
C ILE A 3 -6.12 -11.52 -7.77
N ALA A 4 -5.61 -10.37 -8.18
CA ALA A 4 -4.20 -10.22 -8.48
C ALA A 4 -3.42 -10.10 -7.16
N MET A 5 -2.98 -11.24 -6.61
CA MET A 5 -1.90 -11.30 -5.62
C MET A 5 -0.57 -11.13 -6.36
N ALA A 6 -0.03 -9.92 -6.39
CA ALA A 6 1.37 -9.72 -6.74
C ALA A 6 2.23 -9.98 -5.50
N LYS A 7 2.61 -11.25 -5.28
CA LYS A 7 3.68 -11.61 -4.34
C LYS A 7 5.01 -11.19 -4.95
N LEU A 8 5.40 -9.93 -4.84
CA LEU A 8 6.65 -9.45 -5.42
C LEU A 8 7.44 -8.58 -4.44
N MET A 9 8.07 -9.27 -3.47
CA MET A 9 9.13 -8.72 -2.59
C MET A 9 10.39 -8.27 -3.38
N ARG A 10 10.38 -8.44 -4.71
CA ARG A 10 11.31 -7.86 -5.68
C ARG A 10 10.53 -7.46 -6.93
N VAL A 11 9.82 -6.34 -6.89
CA VAL A 11 9.57 -5.60 -8.13
C VAL A 11 10.94 -5.12 -8.61
N TYR A 12 11.63 -5.99 -9.37
CA TYR A 12 12.50 -5.49 -10.42
C TYR A 12 11.65 -4.48 -11.21
N ALA A 13 12.23 -3.37 -11.63
CA ALA A 13 11.59 -2.35 -12.46
C ALA A 13 11.01 -2.87 -13.81
N ALA A 14 10.88 -4.19 -13.96
CA ALA A 14 10.44 -4.96 -15.12
C ALA A 14 9.26 -5.89 -14.77
N VAL A 15 8.30 -5.46 -13.94
CA VAL A 15 6.92 -5.88 -14.22
C VAL A 15 6.55 -5.14 -15.50
N PHE A 16 6.34 -5.87 -16.60
CA PHE A 16 6.07 -5.27 -17.91
C PHE A 16 4.90 -4.31 -17.78
N LEU A 17 5.11 -3.03 -18.09
CA LEU A 17 4.07 -1.99 -18.05
C LEU A 17 2.83 -2.41 -18.84
N GLU A 18 3.03 -3.15 -19.93
CA GLU A 18 1.98 -3.75 -20.75
C GLU A 18 1.05 -4.69 -19.96
N MET A 19 1.57 -5.43 -18.98
CA MET A 19 0.74 -6.29 -18.11
C MET A 19 0.02 -5.49 -17.02
N LEU A 20 0.52 -4.29 -16.68
CA LEU A 20 -0.10 -3.47 -15.63
C LEU A 20 -1.37 -2.78 -16.13
N GLU A 21 -1.53 -2.54 -17.44
CA GLU A 21 -2.77 -2.00 -18.01
C GLU A 21 -3.96 -2.97 -17.91
N GLU A 22 -3.71 -4.27 -17.79
CA GLU A 22 -4.75 -5.29 -17.61
C GLU A 22 -5.14 -5.49 -16.13
N LEU A 23 -4.49 -4.83 -15.19
CA LEU A 23 -4.74 -5.02 -13.75
C LEU A 23 -5.90 -4.14 -13.27
N ASP A 24 -6.77 -4.71 -12.43
CA ASP A 24 -7.80 -3.95 -11.73
C ASP A 24 -7.23 -3.06 -10.61
N TYR A 25 -6.07 -3.44 -10.06
CA TYR A 25 -5.29 -2.69 -9.06
C TYR A 25 -3.89 -3.29 -8.88
N VAL A 26 -3.00 -2.55 -8.23
CA VAL A 26 -1.69 -3.05 -7.77
C VAL A 26 -1.58 -2.93 -6.25
N LEU A 27 -1.02 -3.97 -5.62
CA LEU A 27 -0.68 -3.96 -4.19
C LEU A 27 0.80 -3.62 -4.02
N VAL A 28 1.09 -2.53 -3.32
CA VAL A 28 2.44 -2.12 -2.93
C VAL A 28 2.62 -2.44 -1.45
N MET A 29 3.53 -3.36 -1.16
CA MET A 29 3.96 -3.60 0.22
C MET A 29 4.89 -2.47 0.66
N THR A 30 4.45 -1.67 1.63
CA THR A 30 5.19 -0.54 2.19
C THR A 30 6.05 -0.96 3.39
N GLY A 31 6.45 -2.23 3.46
CA GLY A 31 7.31 -2.79 4.50
C GLY A 31 7.69 -4.25 4.23
N GLU A 32 8.53 -4.82 5.09
CA GLU A 32 9.06 -6.17 4.95
C GLU A 32 8.08 -7.28 5.40
N LEU A 33 8.10 -8.39 4.65
CA LEU A 33 7.27 -9.59 4.85
C LEU A 33 7.59 -10.38 6.13
N ASP A 34 8.82 -10.31 6.62
CA ASP A 34 9.28 -11.01 7.83
C ASP A 34 9.30 -10.10 9.07
N SER A 35 8.86 -8.85 8.94
CA SER A 35 8.84 -7.93 10.06
C SER A 35 7.71 -8.31 11.02
N THR A 36 8.07 -8.97 12.12
CA THR A 36 7.20 -9.16 13.31
C THR A 36 6.61 -7.87 13.86
N LYS A 37 7.07 -6.72 13.34
CA LYS A 37 6.69 -5.37 13.70
C LYS A 37 5.88 -4.63 12.63
N HIS A 38 5.71 -5.18 11.42
CA HIS A 38 4.98 -4.58 10.30
C HIS A 38 5.32 -3.09 10.08
N ILE A 39 6.61 -2.78 9.95
CA ILE A 39 7.13 -1.40 9.95
C ILE A 39 7.05 -0.81 8.54
N PHE A 40 6.60 0.46 8.47
CA PHE A 40 6.60 1.24 7.24
C PHE A 40 8.02 1.58 6.76
N GLN A 41 8.28 1.39 5.47
CA GLN A 41 9.53 1.68 4.77
C GLN A 41 9.36 2.91 3.85
N PRO A 42 9.85 4.10 4.25
CA PRO A 42 9.64 5.34 3.49
C PRO A 42 10.14 5.31 2.05
N GLU A 43 11.16 4.51 1.73
CA GLU A 43 11.68 4.34 0.38
C GLU A 43 10.65 3.74 -0.60
N THR A 44 9.60 3.09 -0.10
CA THR A 44 8.51 2.56 -0.92
C THR A 44 7.61 3.65 -1.51
N VAL A 45 7.63 4.87 -0.94
CA VAL A 45 6.87 6.03 -1.42
C VAL A 45 7.25 6.39 -2.86
N GLU A 46 8.52 6.31 -3.24
CA GLU A 46 8.95 6.62 -4.61
C GLU A 46 8.44 5.57 -5.62
N LYS A 47 8.25 4.32 -5.19
CA LYS A 47 7.65 3.28 -6.02
C LYS A 47 6.18 3.60 -6.32
N ILE A 48 5.42 4.05 -5.31
CA ILE A 48 4.02 4.47 -5.48
C ILE A 48 3.93 5.63 -6.47
N LYS A 49 4.78 6.66 -6.31
CA LYS A 49 4.86 7.80 -7.24
C LYS A 49 5.18 7.37 -8.66
N THR A 50 6.12 6.42 -8.81
CA THR A 50 6.51 5.91 -10.12
C THR A 50 5.36 5.19 -10.79
N ILE A 51 4.63 4.32 -10.07
CA ILE A 51 3.47 3.63 -10.62
C ILE A 51 2.38 4.63 -10.99
N HIS A 52 2.01 5.53 -10.08
CA HIS A 52 0.95 6.51 -10.32
C HIS A 52 1.26 7.43 -11.51
N ARG A 53 2.52 7.83 -11.69
CA ARG A 53 2.93 8.65 -12.84
C ARG A 53 2.77 7.93 -14.18
N ASN A 54 3.06 6.62 -14.23
CA ASN A 54 2.99 5.85 -15.47
C ASN A 54 1.59 5.30 -15.74
N LEU A 55 0.80 5.05 -14.68
CA LEU A 55 -0.53 4.43 -14.74
C LEU A 55 -1.47 5.19 -13.78
N PRO A 56 -1.86 6.43 -14.11
CA PRO A 56 -2.61 7.29 -13.20
C PRO A 56 -3.99 6.73 -12.82
N ASP A 57 -4.59 5.93 -13.71
CA ASP A 57 -5.91 5.34 -13.51
C ASP A 57 -5.87 3.99 -12.78
N LEU A 58 -4.70 3.35 -12.66
CA LEU A 58 -4.55 2.07 -11.98
C LEU A 58 -4.66 2.28 -10.45
N PRO A 59 -5.65 1.69 -9.76
CA PRO A 59 -5.75 1.81 -8.32
C PRO A 59 -4.52 1.22 -7.62
N ILE A 60 -3.84 2.02 -6.81
CA ILE A 60 -2.74 1.56 -5.97
C ILE A 60 -3.26 1.31 -4.55
N VAL A 61 -3.06 0.10 -4.05
CA VAL A 61 -3.32 -0.35 -2.68
C VAL A 61 -2.00 -0.42 -1.92
N CYS A 62 -1.88 0.25 -0.77
CA CYS A 62 -0.70 0.14 0.09
C CYS A 62 -0.98 -0.71 1.33
N GLU A 63 -0.07 -1.61 1.67
CA GLU A 63 -0.18 -2.52 2.82
C GLU A 63 1.12 -2.52 3.64
N VAL A 64 1.00 -2.77 4.95
CA VAL A 64 2.07 -2.81 5.97
C VAL A 64 2.41 -1.42 6.53
N GLY A 65 2.33 -1.28 7.85
CA GLY A 65 2.77 -0.06 8.55
C GLY A 65 1.90 1.17 8.34
N ILE A 66 0.63 1.01 7.94
CA ILE A 66 -0.31 2.12 7.77
C ILE A 66 -0.77 2.66 9.13
N THR A 67 -0.55 3.95 9.36
CA THR A 67 -0.93 4.76 10.53
C THR A 67 -1.42 6.14 10.02
N PRO A 68 -1.94 7.03 10.89
CA PRO A 68 -2.34 8.39 10.48
C PRO A 68 -1.21 9.19 9.84
N GLU A 69 0.04 8.95 10.23
CA GLU A 69 1.20 9.61 9.65
C GLU A 69 1.53 9.04 8.27
N THR A 70 1.53 7.70 8.12
CA THR A 70 1.98 7.04 6.88
C THR A 70 0.90 6.96 5.83
N ILE A 71 -0.39 6.95 6.21
CA ILE A 71 -1.51 6.99 5.26
C ILE A 71 -1.44 8.25 4.39
N LYS A 72 -1.08 9.39 4.99
CA LYS A 72 -0.88 10.64 4.25
C LYS A 72 0.26 10.53 3.24
N LEU A 73 1.37 9.93 3.64
CA LEU A 73 2.54 9.77 2.76
C LEU A 73 2.22 8.93 1.52
N VAL A 74 1.46 7.85 1.68
CA VAL A 74 1.09 6.98 0.55
C VAL A 74 -0.02 7.61 -0.29
N ALA A 75 -0.99 8.31 0.33
CA ALA A 75 -2.04 9.03 -0.39
C ALA A 75 -1.45 10.15 -1.26
N ASP A 76 -0.56 10.98 -0.71
CA ASP A 76 0.14 12.05 -1.42
C ASP A 76 1.03 11.49 -2.56
N ALA A 77 1.43 10.23 -2.48
CA ALA A 77 2.20 9.55 -3.51
C ALA A 77 1.35 8.96 -4.65
N GLY A 78 0.02 8.94 -4.51
CA GLY A 78 -0.92 8.40 -5.50
C GLY A 78 -1.62 7.11 -5.09
N ALA A 79 -1.48 6.65 -3.84
CA ALA A 79 -2.28 5.54 -3.35
C ALA A 79 -3.76 5.92 -3.27
N SER A 80 -4.63 5.04 -3.78
CA SER A 80 -6.08 5.22 -3.75
C SER A 80 -6.76 4.43 -2.63
N ARG A 81 -6.06 3.43 -2.09
CA ARG A 81 -6.56 2.48 -1.10
C ARG A 81 -5.44 2.05 -0.16
N VAL A 82 -5.81 1.62 1.04
CA VAL A 82 -4.88 1.07 2.03
C VAL A 82 -5.45 -0.18 2.70
N VAL A 83 -4.56 -1.06 3.12
CA VAL A 83 -4.88 -2.19 4.01
C VAL A 83 -4.26 -1.89 5.37
N VAL A 84 -5.12 -1.80 6.39
CA VAL A 84 -4.70 -1.48 7.76
C VAL A 84 -5.01 -2.66 8.65
N GLY A 85 -3.95 -3.25 9.21
CA GLY A 85 -4.04 -4.36 10.16
C GLY A 85 -3.67 -3.88 11.56
N GLY A 86 -2.41 -4.12 11.95
CA GLY A 86 -1.92 -3.95 13.33
C GLY A 86 -2.29 -2.62 13.99
N TYR A 87 -2.31 -1.49 13.26
CA TYR A 87 -2.72 -0.19 13.83
C TYR A 87 -4.17 -0.21 14.35
N LEU A 88 -5.13 -0.76 13.59
CA LEU A 88 -6.54 -0.83 13.98
C LEU A 88 -6.76 -1.70 15.22
N PHE A 89 -5.98 -2.78 15.33
CA PHE A 89 -6.16 -3.78 16.39
C PHE A 89 -5.17 -3.62 17.55
N LYS A 90 -4.51 -2.45 17.70
CA LYS A 90 -3.68 -2.15 18.87
C LYS A 90 -4.49 -2.14 20.16
N ASN A 91 -5.74 -1.66 20.09
CA ASN A 91 -6.65 -1.58 21.21
C ASN A 91 -8.07 -1.86 20.70
N GLU A 92 -8.62 -3.03 21.07
CA GLU A 92 -9.94 -3.48 20.61
C GLU A 92 -11.08 -2.53 21.02
N GLN A 93 -10.92 -1.81 22.14
CA GLN A 93 -11.92 -0.86 22.62
C GLN A 93 -11.92 0.47 21.84
N GLU A 94 -10.89 0.73 21.03
CA GLU A 94 -10.67 2.00 20.32
C GLU A 94 -10.71 1.85 18.80
N ILE A 95 -11.14 0.69 18.26
CA ILE A 95 -11.16 0.43 16.81
C ILE A 95 -11.86 1.55 16.04
N VAL A 96 -13.00 2.05 16.53
CA VAL A 96 -13.74 3.14 15.89
C VAL A 96 -12.89 4.42 15.82
N GLY A 97 -12.26 4.81 16.93
CA GLY A 97 -11.37 5.97 16.97
C GLY A 97 -10.12 5.80 16.09
N ALA A 98 -9.59 4.57 15.99
CA ALA A 98 -8.49 4.25 15.09
C ALA A 98 -8.90 4.30 13.61
N ILE A 99 -10.16 3.99 13.26
CA ILE A 99 -10.67 4.19 11.89
C ILE A 99 -10.84 5.69 11.60
N GLU A 100 -11.32 6.46 12.57
CA GLU A 100 -11.53 7.92 12.42
C GLU A 100 -10.21 8.67 12.23
N SER A 101 -9.13 8.25 12.90
CA SER A 101 -7.80 8.86 12.74
C SER A 101 -7.15 8.62 11.38
N LEU A 102 -7.70 7.72 10.55
CA LEU A 102 -7.21 7.37 9.22
C LEU A 102 -7.99 8.08 8.08
N ARG A 103 -8.90 8.98 8.39
CA ARG A 103 -9.66 9.76 7.41
C ARG A 103 -8.99 11.10 7.12
#